data_AF-A0A971TPA8-F1
#
_entry.id   AF-A0A971TPA8-F1
#
_cell.length_a   1.000
_cell.length_b   1.000
_cell.length_c   1.000
_cell.angle_alpha   90.00
_cell.angle_beta   90.00
_cell.angle_gamma   90.00
#
_symmetry.space_group_name_H-M   'P 1'
#
loop_
_entity.id
_entity.type
_entity.pdbx_description
1 polymer ?
#
loop_
_entity_poly.entity_id
_entity_poly.type
_entity_poly.pdbx_seq_one_letter_code
_entity_poly.pdbx_strand_id
1 'polypeptide(L)' 'TGYRGRVGLFEIMALNDEMRDLIMKHASTALLRNAARKAGMSSLRENGLLAIYEGLTTIEEVVRETIVEEA' A
#
# COMPACT_ATOMS: atom_id res chain seq x y z
N THR A 1 7.93 -21.27 15.43
CA THR A 1 7.83 -20.08 14.56
C THR A 1 7.58 -18.80 15.33
N GLY A 2 6.93 -18.80 16.51
CA GLY A 2 6.66 -17.57 17.27
C GLY A 2 5.40 -16.82 16.82
N TYR A 3 4.82 -17.21 15.68
CA TYR A 3 3.62 -16.61 15.08
C TYR A 3 2.44 -17.58 15.12
N ARG A 4 1.21 -17.05 15.26
CA ARG A 4 -0.04 -17.80 15.15
C ARG A 4 -1.07 -16.99 14.36
N GLY A 5 -1.65 -17.62 13.34
CA GLY A 5 -2.60 -16.96 12.45
C GLY A 5 -1.89 -16.17 11.33
N ARG A 6 -2.67 -15.41 10.56
CA ARG A 6 -2.20 -14.54 9.48
C ARG A 6 -3.05 -13.27 9.49
N VAL A 7 -2.42 -12.14 9.19
CA VAL A 7 -3.08 -10.84 9.01
C VAL A 7 -2.84 -10.40 7.57
N GLY A 8 -3.90 -9.90 6.92
CA GLY A 8 -3.78 -9.33 5.58
C GLY A 8 -3.38 -7.86 5.64
N LEU A 9 -2.40 -7.47 4.84
CA LEU A 9 -2.12 -6.07 4.53
C LEU A 9 -2.71 -5.77 3.15
N PHE A 10 -3.32 -4.59 3.01
CA PHE A 10 -4.03 -4.20 1.80
C PHE A 10 -3.53 -2.85 1.31
N GLU A 11 -3.55 -2.65 0.00
CA GLU A 11 -3.34 -1.36 -0.65
C GLU A 11 -4.50 -1.18 -1.61
N ILE A 12 -5.38 -0.22 -1.30
CA ILE A 12 -6.67 -0.09 -1.98
C ILE A 12 -6.70 1.22 -2.76
N MET A 13 -6.60 1.10 -4.07
CA MET A 13 -6.70 2.21 -5.01
C MET A 13 -8.17 2.43 -5.40
N ALA A 14 -8.79 3.49 -4.90
CA ALA A 14 -10.15 3.85 -5.30
C ALA A 14 -10.18 4.44 -6.72
N LEU A 15 -11.09 3.95 -7.56
CA LEU A 15 -11.27 4.45 -8.93
C LEU A 15 -12.16 5.71 -8.93
N ASN A 16 -11.54 6.88 -8.75
CA ASN A 16 -12.19 8.17 -8.91
C ASN A 16 -12.06 8.71 -10.35
N ASP A 17 -12.60 9.90 -10.61
CA ASP A 17 -12.59 10.50 -11.95
C ASP A 17 -11.17 10.87 -12.43
N GLU A 18 -10.29 11.33 -11.53
CA GLU A 18 -8.88 11.62 -11.86
C GLU A 18 -8.14 10.34 -12.28
N MET A 19 -8.32 9.25 -11.52
CA MET A 19 -7.75 7.95 -11.84
C MET A 19 -8.25 7.43 -13.19
N ARG A 20 -9.54 7.61 -13.49
CA ARG A 20 -10.12 7.21 -14.78
C ARG A 20 -9.48 7.99 -15.93
N ASP A 21 -9.33 9.31 -15.78
CA ASP A 21 -8.67 10.16 -16.79
C ASP A 21 -7.20 9.76 -17.01
N LEU A 22 -6.44 9.53 -15.94
CA LEU A 22 -5.05 9.09 -16.03
C LEU A 22 -4.90 7.73 -16.72
N ILE A 23 -5.82 6.78 -16.44
CA ILE A 23 -5.85 5.49 -17.12
C ILE A 23 -6.13 5.66 -18.61
N MET A 24 -7.13 6.48 -18.98
CA MET A 24 -7.47 6.75 -20.38
C MET A 24 -6.33 7.43 -21.15
N LYS A 25 -5.48 8.19 -20.46
CA LYS A 25 -4.29 8.83 -21.01
C LYS A 25 -3.06 7.93 -21.04
N HIS A 26 -3.16 6.66 -20.64
CA HIS A 26 -2.03 5.75 -20.50
C HIS A 26 -0.88 6.33 -19.66
N ALA A 27 -1.23 7.00 -18.55
CA ALA A 27 -0.25 7.59 -17.65
C ALA A 27 0.71 6.53 -17.08
N SER A 28 1.91 6.95 -16.71
CA SER A 28 2.88 6.06 -16.06
C SER A 28 2.36 5.56 -14.71
N THR A 29 2.84 4.40 -14.28
CA THR A 29 2.51 3.82 -12.97
C THR A 29 2.89 4.75 -11.82
N ALA A 30 3.96 5.51 -11.95
CA ALA A 30 4.36 6.54 -10.98
C ALA A 30 3.31 7.65 -10.85
N LEU A 31 2.76 8.14 -11.96
CA LEU A 31 1.70 9.16 -11.94
C LEU A 31 0.41 8.61 -11.34
N LEU A 32 0.02 7.39 -11.71
CA LEU A 32 -1.15 6.71 -11.15
C LEU A 32 -1.02 6.51 -9.63
N ARG A 33 0.15 6.06 -9.17
CA ARG A 33 0.43 5.87 -7.73
C ARG A 33 0.35 7.20 -6.97
N ASN A 34 0.96 8.26 -7.51
CA ASN A 34 0.94 9.57 -6.86
C ASN A 34 -0.48 10.12 -6.75
N ALA A 35 -1.31 9.98 -7.79
CA ALA A 35 -2.71 10.36 -7.74
C ALA A 35 -3.50 9.51 -6.73
N ALA A 36 -3.29 8.20 -6.72
CA ALA A 36 -3.93 7.29 -5.76
C ALA A 36 -3.58 7.66 -4.30
N ARG A 37 -2.30 7.94 -4.01
CA ARG A 37 -1.86 8.35 -2.66
C ARG A 37 -2.47 9.68 -2.24
N LYS A 38 -2.55 10.66 -3.15
CA LYS A 38 -3.27 11.93 -2.91
C LYS A 38 -4.75 11.72 -2.63
N ALA A 39 -5.37 10.71 -3.25
CA ALA A 39 -6.76 10.32 -3.04
C ALA A 39 -6.98 9.46 -1.77
N GLY A 40 -5.93 9.25 -0.95
CA GLY A 40 -6.03 8.54 0.33
C GLY A 40 -5.63 7.07 0.29
N MET A 41 -5.06 6.57 -0.81
CA MET A 41 -4.48 5.24 -0.83
C MET A 41 -3.22 5.20 0.06
N SER A 42 -3.20 4.26 1.01
CA SER A 42 -2.00 3.90 1.77
C SER A 42 -1.35 2.66 1.16
N SER A 43 -0.04 2.70 1.04
CA SER A 43 0.77 1.58 0.54
C SER A 43 0.75 0.38 1.49
N LEU A 44 1.10 -0.79 0.97
CA LEU A 44 1.27 -2.01 1.79
C LEU A 44 2.27 -1.79 2.95
N ARG A 45 3.37 -1.07 2.70
CA ARG A 45 4.39 -0.79 3.72
C ARG A 45 3.84 0.11 4.83
N GLU A 46 3.11 1.17 4.48
CA GLU A 46 2.48 2.06 5.47
C GLU A 46 1.46 1.32 6.33
N ASN A 47 0.60 0.50 5.71
CA ASN A 47 -0.36 -0.32 6.44
C ASN A 47 0.32 -1.39 7.30
N GLY A 48 1.45 -1.95 6.84
CA GLY A 48 2.29 -2.83 7.65
C GLY A 48 2.87 -2.13 8.89
N LEU A 49 3.35 -0.90 8.75
CA LEU A 49 3.83 -0.11 9.89
C LEU A 49 2.72 0.18 10.91
N LEU A 50 1.50 0.46 10.45
CA LEU A 50 0.35 0.60 11.32
C LEU A 50 0.02 -0.72 12.04
N ALA A 51 0.05 -1.85 11.34
CA ALA A 51 -0.18 -3.16 11.94
C ALA A 51 0.89 -3.54 12.99
N ILE A 52 2.14 -3.09 12.82
CA ILE A 52 3.19 -3.22 13.85
C ILE A 52 2.83 -2.37 15.07
N TYR A 53 2.44 -1.11 14.84
CA TYR A 53 2.03 -0.21 15.92
C TYR A 53 0.85 -0.75 16.73
N GLU A 54 -0.10 -1.42 16.06
CA GLU A 54 -1.24 -2.11 16.68
C GLU A 54 -0.89 -3.47 17.33
N GLY A 55 0.35 -3.95 17.19
CA GLY A 55 0.82 -5.21 17.77
C GLY A 55 0.34 -6.47 17.05
N LEU A 56 -0.09 -6.35 15.79
CA LEU A 56 -0.64 -7.45 14.99
C LEU A 56 0.43 -8.25 14.24
N THR A 57 1.59 -7.65 13.97
CA THR A 57 2.70 -8.27 13.25
C THR A 57 4.04 -7.69 13.73
N THR A 58 5.15 -8.21 13.19
CA THR A 58 6.51 -7.76 13.51
C THR A 58 7.14 -7.00 12.36
N ILE A 59 8.20 -6.24 12.66
CA ILE A 59 8.95 -5.50 11.64
C ILE A 59 9.60 -6.44 10.62
N GLU A 60 10.04 -7.63 11.05
CA GLU A 60 10.64 -8.63 10.18
C GLU A 60 9.66 -9.15 9.14
N GLU A 61 8.40 -9.40 9.53
CA GLU A 61 7.35 -9.83 8.60
C GLU A 61 7.00 -8.72 7.62
N VAL A 62 6.85 -7.47 8.08
CA VAL A 62 6.52 -6.34 7.19
C VAL A 62 7.64 -6.08 6.18
N VAL A 63 8.91 -6.10 6.61
CA VAL A 63 10.04 -5.90 5.68
C VAL A 63 10.17 -7.04 4.68
N ARG A 64 9.86 -8.28 5.09
CA ARG A 64 9.89 -9.45 4.20
C ARG A 64 8.77 -9.44 3.17
N GLU A 65 7.56 -9.08 3.59
CA GLU A 65 6.35 -9.24 2.77
C GLU A 65 5.95 -7.95 2.02
N THR A 66 6.66 -6.83 2.21
CA THR A 66 6.38 -5.57 1.51
C THR A 66 7.65 -4.92 0.95
N ILE A 67 7.53 -4.16 -0.13
CA ILE A 67 8.64 -3.42 -0.75
C ILE A 67 8.73 -1.99 -0.23
N VAL A 68 9.93 -1.40 -0.28
CA VAL A 68 10.10 0.04 -0.08
C VAL A 68 9.69 0.72 -1.39
N GLU A 69 8.76 1.66 -1.33
CA GLU A 69 8.41 2.46 -2.50
C GLU A 69 9.54 3.45 -2.80
N GLU A 70 10.00 3.46 -4.05
CA GLU A 70 10.90 4.50 -4.56
C GLU A 70 10.08 5.79 -4.77
N ALA A 71 10.58 6.91 -4.24
CA ALA A 71 9.96 8.24 -4.32
C ALA A 71 10.11 8.86 -5.73
#